data_AF-A0A961X356-F1
#
_entry.id   AF-A0A961X356-F1
#
_cell.length_a   1.000
_cell.length_b   1.000
_cell.length_c   1.000
_cell.angle_alpha   90.00
_cell.angle_beta   90.00
_cell.angle_gamma   90.00
#
_symmetry.space_group_name_H-M   'P 1'
#
loop_
_entity.id
_entity.type
_entity.pdbx_description
1 polymer ?
#
loop_
_entity_poly.entity_id
_entity_poly.type
_entity_poly.pdbx_seq_one_letter_code
_entity_poly.pdbx_strand_id
1 'polypeptide(L)' 'MTTVLQFGPVLVHLDRLLWGLMKTLEYAFLSVAFGTMIGILGAVGRGFGPRWLSVIIAAYVELIRN' A
#
# COMPACT_ATOMS: atom_id res chain seq x y z
N MET A 1 26.15 -34.78 7.60
CA MET A 1 24.75 -34.50 7.22
C MET A 1 24.76 -33.41 6.15
N THR A 2 24.70 -33.76 4.87
CA THR A 2 24.67 -32.79 3.77
C THR A 2 23.22 -32.36 3.52
N THR A 3 22.88 -31.13 3.89
CA THR A 3 21.57 -30.54 3.61
C THR A 3 21.55 -30.07 2.16
N VAL A 4 20.84 -30.80 1.31
CA VAL A 4 20.57 -30.40 -0.08
C VAL A 4 19.24 -29.63 -0.14
N LEU A 5 19.20 -28.54 -0.88
CA LEU A 5 17.96 -27.76 -1.08
C LEU A 5 16.98 -28.59 -1.91
N GLN A 6 15.75 -28.74 -1.40
CA GLN A 6 14.68 -29.50 -2.04
C GLN A 6 13.58 -28.54 -2.52
N PHE A 7 13.65 -28.16 -3.79
CA PHE A 7 12.66 -27.26 -4.40
C PHE A 7 11.43 -27.97 -4.96
N GLY A 8 11.48 -29.30 -5.13
CA GLY A 8 10.35 -30.08 -5.64
C GLY A 8 9.00 -29.79 -4.95
N PRO A 9 8.93 -29.80 -3.60
CA PRO A 9 7.70 -29.46 -2.88
C PRO A 9 7.21 -28.02 -3.07
N VAL A 10 8.13 -27.09 -3.33
CA VAL A 10 7.81 -25.68 -3.63
C VAL A 10 7.19 -25.57 -5.03
N LEU A 11 7.76 -26.29 -6.01
CA LEU A 11 7.26 -26.29 -7.38
C LEU A 11 5.83 -26.86 -7.47
N VAL A 12 5.50 -27.84 -6.64
CA VAL A 12 4.14 -28.43 -6.57
C VAL A 12 3.10 -27.41 -6.11
N HIS A 13 3.49 -26.39 -5.34
CA HIS A 13 2.59 -25.36 -4.80
C HIS A 13 2.81 -23.98 -5.46
N LEU A 14 3.37 -23.95 -6.68
CA LEU A 14 3.55 -22.70 -7.43
C LEU A 14 2.24 -21.97 -7.70
N ASP A 15 1.13 -22.70 -7.84
CA ASP A 15 -0.21 -22.15 -7.94
C ASP A 15 -0.53 -21.21 -6.78
N ARG A 16 -0.24 -21.61 -5.53
CA ARG A 16 -0.46 -20.79 -4.33
C ARG A 16 0.47 -19.59 -4.29
N LEU A 17 1.72 -19.76 -4.72
CA LEU A 17 2.68 -18.67 -4.80
C LEU A 17 2.27 -17.62 -5.84
N LEU A 18 1.82 -18.05 -7.01
CA LEU A 18 1.28 -17.17 -8.05
C LEU A 18 0.01 -16.46 -7.59
N TRP A 19 -0.89 -17.17 -6.91
CA TRP A 19 -2.08 -16.56 -6.33
C TRP A 19 -1.71 -15.50 -5.29
N GLY A 20 -0.77 -15.81 -4.38
CA GLY A 20 -0.25 -14.86 -3.39
C GLY A 20 0.35 -13.62 -4.04
N LEU A 21 1.18 -13.81 -5.08
CA LEU A 21 1.77 -12.71 -5.85
C LEU A 21 0.69 -11.83 -6.49
N MET A 22 -0.33 -12.44 -7.10
CA MET A 22 -1.44 -11.70 -7.70
C MET A 22 -2.21 -10.90 -6.65
N LYS A 23 -2.42 -11.47 -5.46
CA LYS A 23 -3.05 -10.76 -4.34
C LYS A 23 -2.21 -9.62 -3.81
N THR A 24 -0.89 -9.79 -3.68
CA THR A 24 -0.01 -8.69 -3.29
C THR A 24 -0.06 -7.54 -4.29
N LEU A 25 -0.06 -7.84 -5.60
CA LEU A 25 -0.20 -6.83 -6.64
C LEU A 25 -1.54 -6.10 -6.58
N GLU A 26 -2.64 -6.84 -6.40
CA GLU A 26 -3.99 -6.29 -6.23
C GLU A 26 -4.05 -5.33 -5.03
N TYR A 27 -3.57 -5.76 -3.87
CA TYR A 27 -3.58 -4.93 -2.66
C TYR A 27 -2.63 -3.73 -2.75
N ALA A 28 -1.45 -3.90 -3.34
CA ALA A 28 -0.52 -2.80 -3.56
C ALA A 28 -1.13 -1.73 -4.47
N PHE A 29 -1.74 -2.15 -5.58
CA PHE A 29 -2.40 -1.25 -6.51
C PHE A 29 -3.53 -0.48 -5.83
N LEU A 30 -4.42 -1.18 -5.11
CA LEU A 30 -5.50 -0.54 -4.36
C LEU A 30 -4.97 0.42 -3.30
N SER A 31 -3.95 0.03 -2.53
CA SER A 31 -3.34 0.87 -1.50
C SER A 31 -2.77 2.16 -2.09
N VAL A 32 -2.06 2.06 -3.22
CA VAL A 32 -1.50 3.24 -3.90
C VAL A 32 -2.61 4.11 -4.47
N ALA A 33 -3.63 3.51 -5.10
CA ALA A 33 -4.75 4.25 -5.66
C ALA A 33 -5.51 5.04 -4.58
N PHE A 34 -5.88 4.39 -3.48
CA PHE A 34 -6.56 5.05 -2.36
C PHE A 34 -5.67 6.09 -1.68
N GLY A 35 -4.40 5.77 -1.41
CA GLY A 35 -3.45 6.72 -0.83
C GLY A 35 -3.28 7.97 -1.71
N THR A 36 -3.21 7.79 -3.03
CA THR A 36 -3.13 8.90 -3.99
C THR A 36 -4.41 9.73 -4.00
N MET A 37 -5.58 9.09 -4.02
CA MET A 37 -6.87 9.78 -3.98
C MET A 37 -7.01 10.63 -2.70
N ILE A 38 -6.66 10.07 -1.54
CA ILE A 38 -6.66 10.80 -0.26
C ILE A 38 -5.65 11.95 -0.30
N GLY A 39 -4.45 11.73 -0.84
CA GLY A 39 -3.42 12.76 -1.00
C GLY A 39 -3.88 13.93 -1.86
N ILE A 40 -4.54 13.65 -3.00
CA ILE A 40 -5.10 14.66 -3.89
C ILE A 40 -6.21 15.45 -3.17
N LEU A 41 -7.15 14.76 -2.50
CA LEU A 41 -8.21 15.42 -1.74
C LEU A 41 -7.65 16.31 -0.63
N GLY A 42 -6.61 15.85 0.07
CA GLY A 42 -5.88 16.65 1.06
C GLY A 42 -5.22 17.87 0.44
N ALA A 43 -4.56 17.73 -0.71
CA ALA A 43 -3.92 18.84 -1.42
C ALA A 43 -4.94 19.90 -1.88
N VAL A 44 -6.06 19.45 -2.48
CA VAL A 44 -7.16 20.33 -2.92
C VAL A 44 -7.81 21.03 -1.72
N GLY A 45 -8.11 20.30 -0.65
CA GLY A 45 -8.68 20.86 0.58
C GLY A 45 -7.76 21.87 1.26
N ARG A 46 -6.44 21.69 1.16
CA ARG A 46 -5.45 22.65 1.67
C ARG A 46 -5.34 23.90 0.79
N GLY A 47 -5.47 23.76 -0.52
CA GLY A 47 -5.33 24.85 -1.49
C GLY A 47 -6.57 25.74 -1.62
N PHE A 48 -7.76 25.15 -1.60
CA PHE A 48 -9.03 25.86 -1.83
C PHE A 48 -9.95 25.91 -0.60
N GLY A 49 -9.62 25.18 0.48
CA GLY A 49 -10.47 25.09 1.67
C GLY A 49 -10.24 26.19 2.72
N PRO A 50 -11.17 26.31 3.68
CA PRO A 50 -11.06 27.24 4.80
C PRO A 50 -9.89 26.88 5.73
N ARG A 51 -9.33 27.88 6.43
CA ARG A 51 -8.12 27.74 7.26
C ARG A 51 -8.14 26.58 8.26
N TRP A 52 -9.30 26.29 8.86
CA TRP A 52 -9.44 25.19 9.82
C TRP A 52 -9.26 23.81 9.16
N LEU A 53 -9.74 23.63 7.93
CA LEU A 53 -9.62 22.38 7.18
C LEU A 53 -8.15 22.13 6.80
N SER A 54 -7.43 23.18 6.45
CA SER A 54 -5.99 23.12 6.15
C SER A 54 -5.16 22.64 7.36
N VAL A 55 -5.51 23.09 8.57
CA VAL A 55 -4.86 22.65 9.82
C VAL A 55 -5.14 21.18 10.12
N ILE A 56 -6.38 20.72 9.94
CA ILE A 56 -6.74 19.31 10.15
C ILE A 56 -6.00 18.40 9.15
N ILE A 57 -5.97 18.77 7.87
CA ILE A 57 -5.24 18.02 6.84
C ILE A 57 -3.74 17.99 7.14
N ALA A 58 -3.17 19.12 7.58
CA ALA A 58 -1.77 19.20 7.98
C ALA A 58 -1.46 18.24 9.13
N ALA A 59 -2.28 18.26 10.20
CA ALA A 59 -2.13 17.37 11.34
C ALA A 59 -2.24 15.89 10.95
N TYR A 60 -3.21 15.54 10.08
CA TYR A 60 -3.35 14.19 9.56
C TYR A 60 -2.10 13.71 8.79
N VAL A 61 -1.60 14.53 7.86
CA VAL A 61 -0.41 14.19 7.06
C VAL A 61 0.83 14.11 7.93
N GLU A 62 0.98 15.02 8.89
CA GLU A 62 2.13 15.07 9.79
C GLU A 62 2.15 13.89 10.76
N LEU A 63 0.98 13.46 11.25
CA LEU A 63 0.83 12.25 12.08
C LEU A 63 1.23 10.97 11.33
N ILE A 64 0.93 10.87 10.03
CA ILE A 64 1.29 9.69 9.23
C ILE A 64 2.78 9.71 8.85
N ARG A 65 3.36 10.91 8.70
CA ARG A 65 4.74 11.08 8.27
C ARG A 65 5.77 10.89 9.40
N ASN A 66 5.41 11.17 10.64
CA ASN A 66 6.33 11.19 11.80
C ASN A 66 5.98 10.11 12.83
#